data_AF-A0A8T4G0B7-F1
#
_entry.id   AF-A0A8T4G0B7-F1
#
_cell.length_a   1.000
_cell.length_b   1.000
_cell.length_c   1.000
_cell.angle_alpha   90.00
_cell.angle_beta   90.00
_cell.angle_gamma   90.00
#
_symmetry.space_group_name_H-M   'P 1'
#
loop_
_entity.id
_entity.type
_entity.pdbx_description
1 polymer ?
#
loop_
_entity_poly.entity_id
_entity_poly.type
_entity_poly.pdbx_seq_one_letter_code
_entity_poly.pdbx_strand_id
1 'polypeptide(L)'
;MWGSILIVIGGFIPYLGPIITLIGFVMLVLALKGIGDAVGEKRLFKYYLYSILTWIVLLVEIGIGIAILDKTNSKLVLFIMLFGAYVLIFLAIYFEKNVWENMYWITKTEEFKSVADWLWLGALLLIVLVGAILWLLARIYQIIAFSKMPISVEPRKEIDVNEYFGVVN
;
A
#
# COMPACT_ATOMS: atom_id res chain seq x y z
N MET A 1 -11.98 -0.08 8.06
CA MET A 1 -11.72 1.14 8.86
C MET A 1 -10.77 0.87 10.04
N TRP A 2 -11.14 0.04 11.02
CA TRP A 2 -10.34 -0.20 12.23
C TRP A 2 -8.90 -0.65 11.97
N GLY A 3 -8.65 -1.50 10.97
CA GLY A 3 -7.29 -1.92 10.60
C GLY A 3 -6.36 -0.74 10.27
N SER A 4 -6.83 0.22 9.46
CA SER A 4 -6.07 1.43 9.11
C SER A 4 -5.80 2.34 10.30
N ILE A 5 -6.77 2.46 11.22
CA ILE A 5 -6.61 3.26 12.45
C ILE A 5 -5.53 2.66 13.35
N LEU A 6 -5.56 1.33 13.57
CA LEU A 6 -4.58 0.64 14.39
C LEU A 6 -3.16 0.73 13.82
N ILE A 7 -3.01 0.69 12.48
CA ILE A 7 -1.71 0.88 11.82
C ILE A 7 -1.14 2.27 12.13
N VAL A 8 -1.95 3.33 12.04
CA VAL A 8 -1.48 4.70 12.28
C VAL A 8 -1.15 4.91 13.75
N ILE A 9 -2.09 4.58 14.65
CA ILE A 9 -1.95 4.83 16.09
C ILE A 9 -0.85 3.95 16.70
N GLY A 10 -0.75 2.69 16.26
CA GLY A 10 0.30 1.77 16.72
C GLY A 10 1.71 2.29 16.46
N GLY A 11 1.93 3.08 15.41
CA GLY A 11 3.22 3.70 15.12
C GLY A 11 3.71 4.69 16.19
N PHE A 12 2.83 5.23 17.03
CA PHE A 12 3.15 6.25 18.04
C PHE A 12 3.17 5.72 19.49
N ILE A 13 2.85 4.45 19.71
CA ILE A 13 2.78 3.85 21.05
C ILE A 13 4.08 3.06 21.33
N PRO A 14 4.90 3.46 22.33
CA PRO A 14 6.10 2.69 22.69
C PRO A 14 5.76 1.26 23.16
N TYR A 15 6.61 0.29 22.80
CA TYR A 15 6.56 -1.14 23.19
C TYR A 15 5.33 -1.94 22.71
N LEU A 16 4.11 -1.43 22.90
CA LEU A 16 2.87 -2.08 22.49
C LEU A 16 2.49 -1.76 21.03
N GLY A 17 3.00 -0.64 20.51
CA GLY A 17 2.75 -0.17 19.15
C GLY A 17 2.97 -1.22 18.06
N PRO A 18 4.11 -1.94 18.03
CA PRO A 18 4.36 -2.96 17.02
C PRO A 18 3.29 -4.05 16.95
N ILE A 19 2.78 -4.49 18.11
CA ILE A 19 1.71 -5.51 18.18
C ILE A 19 0.40 -4.94 17.63
N ILE A 20 0.05 -3.72 18.03
CA ILE A 20 -1.15 -3.03 17.56
C ILE A 20 -1.11 -2.81 16.03
N THR A 21 0.03 -2.35 15.51
CA THR A 21 0.25 -2.16 14.08
C THR A 21 0.11 -3.49 13.32
N LEU A 22 0.67 -4.58 13.85
CA LEU A 22 0.56 -5.90 13.25
C LEU A 22 -0.90 -6.37 13.17
N ILE A 23 -1.68 -6.21 14.24
CA ILE A 23 -3.11 -6.54 14.24
C ILE A 23 -3.84 -5.71 13.18
N GLY A 24 -3.59 -4.40 13.15
CA GLY A 24 -4.19 -3.50 12.16
C GLY A 24 -3.85 -3.92 10.72
N PHE A 25 -2.62 -4.38 10.50
CA PHE A 25 -2.14 -4.87 9.22
C PHE A 25 -2.82 -6.16 8.80
N VAL A 26 -2.93 -7.15 9.68
CA VAL A 26 -3.64 -8.40 9.41
C VAL A 26 -5.09 -8.10 9.05
N MET A 27 -5.77 -7.24 9.80
CA MET A 27 -7.14 -6.83 9.49
C MET A 27 -7.25 -6.16 8.12
N LEU A 28 -6.29 -5.30 7.76
CA LEU A 28 -6.30 -4.62 6.47
C LEU A 28 -6.12 -5.59 5.29
N VAL A 29 -5.18 -6.53 5.43
CA VAL A 29 -4.95 -7.60 4.44
C VAL A 29 -6.21 -8.45 4.24
N LEU A 30 -6.85 -8.86 5.35
CA LEU A 30 -8.09 -9.64 5.30
C LEU A 30 -9.25 -8.84 4.69
N ALA A 31 -9.34 -7.54 4.96
CA ALA A 31 -10.35 -6.68 4.34
C ALA A 31 -10.16 -6.60 2.82
N LEU A 32 -8.94 -6.38 2.35
CA LEU A 32 -8.64 -6.34 0.91
C LEU A 32 -8.88 -7.68 0.23
N LYS A 33 -8.60 -8.79 0.93
CA LYS A 33 -8.95 -10.14 0.46
C LYS A 33 -10.46 -10.31 0.34
N GLY A 34 -11.22 -10.01 1.39
CA GLY A 34 -12.67 -10.16 1.39
C GLY A 34 -13.35 -9.31 0.32
N ILE A 35 -12.92 -8.05 0.15
CA ILE A 35 -13.45 -7.18 -0.92
C ILE A 35 -13.08 -7.73 -2.29
N GLY A 36 -11.81 -8.13 -2.50
CA GLY A 36 -11.35 -8.71 -3.75
C GLY A 36 -12.09 -9.98 -4.14
N ASP A 37 -12.33 -10.88 -3.18
CA ASP A 37 -13.10 -12.10 -3.42
C ASP A 37 -14.58 -11.81 -3.71
N ALA A 38 -15.18 -10.80 -3.05
CA ALA A 38 -16.58 -10.42 -3.25
C ALA A 38 -16.85 -9.79 -4.63
N VAL A 39 -15.89 -9.06 -5.20
CA VAL A 39 -16.05 -8.39 -6.52
C VAL A 39 -15.28 -9.05 -7.65
N GLY A 40 -14.67 -10.22 -7.41
CA GLY A 40 -13.85 -10.94 -8.38
C GLY A 40 -12.50 -10.28 -8.70
N GLU A 41 -12.06 -9.28 -7.94
CA GLU A 41 -10.83 -8.52 -8.17
C GLU A 41 -9.68 -9.02 -7.27
N LYS A 42 -9.06 -10.15 -7.64
CA LYS A 42 -7.94 -10.75 -6.91
C LYS A 42 -6.69 -9.85 -6.85
N ARG A 43 -6.57 -8.85 -7.72
CA ARG A 43 -5.42 -7.93 -7.75
C ARG A 43 -5.32 -7.09 -6.48
N LEU A 44 -6.43 -6.80 -5.81
CA LEU A 44 -6.43 -6.03 -4.55
C LEU A 44 -5.54 -6.68 -3.49
N PHE A 45 -5.82 -7.95 -3.17
CA PHE A 45 -5.02 -8.70 -2.20
C PHE A 45 -3.60 -8.95 -2.71
N LYS A 46 -3.45 -9.34 -3.97
CA LYS A 46 -2.16 -9.73 -4.56
C LYS A 46 -1.16 -8.58 -4.58
N TYR A 47 -1.56 -7.40 -5.06
CA TYR A 47 -0.67 -6.24 -5.10
C TYR A 47 -0.38 -5.72 -3.70
N TYR A 48 -1.35 -5.74 -2.79
CA TYR A 48 -1.05 -5.36 -1.41
C TYR A 48 0.00 -6.31 -0.81
N LEU A 49 -0.13 -7.63 -1.00
CA LEU A 49 0.86 -8.60 -0.54
C LEU A 49 2.25 -8.38 -1.17
N TYR A 50 2.31 -8.03 -2.46
CA TYR A 50 3.58 -7.67 -3.11
C TYR A 50 4.23 -6.45 -2.48
N SER A 51 3.45 -5.40 -2.16
CA SER A 51 3.96 -4.25 -1.41
C SER A 51 4.58 -4.68 -0.06
N ILE A 52 3.89 -5.54 0.70
CA ILE A 52 4.37 -6.07 1.98
C ILE A 52 5.71 -6.79 1.81
N LEU A 53 5.78 -7.70 0.84
CA LEU A 53 6.99 -8.46 0.57
C LEU A 53 8.16 -7.54 0.18
N THR A 54 7.90 -6.51 -0.63
CA THR A 54 8.91 -5.51 -0.98
C THR A 54 9.41 -4.74 0.25
N TRP A 55 8.53 -4.37 1.18
CA TRP A 55 8.93 -3.75 2.45
C TRP A 55 9.80 -4.68 3.31
N ILE A 56 9.50 -5.98 3.35
CA ILE A 56 10.34 -6.96 4.08
C ILE A 56 11.72 -7.07 3.43
N VAL A 57 11.79 -7.13 2.10
CA VAL A 57 13.07 -7.15 1.37
C VAL A 57 13.90 -5.90 1.66
N LEU A 58 13.27 -4.73 1.72
CA LEU A 58 13.92 -3.48 2.11
C LEU A 58 14.57 -3.56 3.50
N LEU A 59 13.85 -4.09 4.50
CA LEU A 59 14.39 -4.22 5.85
C LEU A 59 15.61 -5.15 5.90
N VAL A 60 15.58 -6.23 5.12
CA VAL A 60 16.71 -7.16 5.00
C VAL A 60 17.90 -6.48 4.32
N GLU A 61 17.66 -5.76 3.21
CA GLU A 61 18.71 -4.98 2.53
C GLU A 61 19.38 -3.98 3.46
N ILE A 62 18.58 -3.19 4.21
CA ILE A 62 19.10 -2.20 5.17
C ILE A 62 19.93 -2.89 6.26
N GLY A 63 19.41 -3.99 6.86
CA GLY A 63 20.11 -4.71 7.92
C GLY A 63 21.46 -5.27 7.46
N ILE A 64 21.50 -5.88 6.28
CA ILE A 64 22.75 -6.39 5.68
C ILE A 64 23.68 -5.23 5.32
N GLY A 65 23.15 -4.17 4.71
CA GLY A 65 23.89 -2.98 4.31
C GLY A 65 24.62 -2.31 5.48
N ILE A 66 23.92 -2.13 6.61
CA ILE A 66 24.50 -1.59 7.84
C ILE A 66 25.62 -2.50 8.36
N ALA A 67 25.38 -3.80 8.45
CA ALA A 67 26.38 -4.75 8.96
C ALA A 67 27.67 -4.78 8.12
N ILE A 68 27.58 -4.56 6.80
CA ILE A 68 28.74 -4.44 5.91
C ILE A 68 29.39 -3.06 6.04
N LEU A 69 28.58 -2.00 6.12
CA LEU A 69 29.05 -0.62 6.26
C LEU A 69 29.86 -0.41 7.54
N ASP A 70 29.40 -0.97 8.67
CA ASP A 70 30.12 -0.90 9.95
C ASP A 70 31.53 -1.49 9.89
N LYS A 71 31.73 -2.53 9.06
CA LYS A 71 33.03 -3.19 8.91
C LYS A 71 33.95 -2.51 7.89
N THR A 72 33.37 -1.89 6.86
CA THR A 72 34.13 -1.42 5.68
C THR A 72 34.23 0.10 5.59
N ASN A 73 33.30 0.83 6.20
CA ASN A 73 33.08 2.27 6.05
C ASN A 73 33.09 2.73 4.56
N SER A 74 32.60 1.87 3.66
CA SER A 74 32.67 2.08 2.22
C SER A 74 31.57 2.99 1.70
N LYS A 75 31.95 4.09 1.05
CA LYS A 75 31.01 4.99 0.35
C LYS A 75 30.24 4.29 -0.77
N LEU A 76 30.83 3.27 -1.41
CA LEU A 76 30.16 2.47 -2.43
C LEU A 76 29.02 1.65 -1.83
N VAL A 77 29.26 1.00 -0.67
CA VAL A 77 28.23 0.21 0.04
C VAL A 77 27.09 1.12 0.48
N LEU A 78 27.42 2.30 1.03
CA LEU A 78 26.41 3.30 1.38
C LEU A 78 25.59 3.73 0.17
N PHE A 79 26.21 3.97 -0.98
CA PHE A 79 25.51 4.34 -2.21
C PHE A 79 24.57 3.23 -2.69
N ILE A 80 25.04 1.98 -2.74
CA ILE A 80 24.22 0.83 -3.16
C ILE A 80 23.02 0.66 -2.24
N MET A 81 23.23 0.74 -0.92
CA MET A 81 22.18 0.62 0.08
C MET A 81 21.12 1.72 -0.05
N LEU A 82 21.53 2.98 -0.25
CA LEU A 82 20.59 4.09 -0.39
C LEU A 82 19.83 4.03 -1.73
N PHE A 83 20.52 3.66 -2.81
CA PHE A 83 19.91 3.53 -4.13
C PHE A 83 18.93 2.35 -4.19
N GLY A 84 19.33 1.18 -3.69
CA GLY A 84 18.48 0.00 -3.58
C GLY A 84 17.26 0.27 -2.71
N ALA A 85 17.46 0.92 -1.55
CA ALA A 85 16.36 1.35 -0.69
C ALA A 85 15.37 2.26 -1.43
N TYR A 86 15.85 3.27 -2.15
CA TYR A 86 14.98 4.15 -2.94
C TYR A 86 14.16 3.38 -3.99
N VAL A 87 14.79 2.46 -4.73
CA VAL A 87 14.12 1.63 -5.75
C VAL A 87 13.06 0.72 -5.12
N LEU A 88 13.39 0.05 -4.01
CA LEU A 88 12.44 -0.83 -3.31
C LEU A 88 11.26 -0.07 -2.71
N ILE A 89 11.51 1.11 -2.13
CA ILE A 89 10.44 1.98 -1.61
C ILE A 89 9.52 2.40 -2.75
N PHE A 90 10.08 2.83 -3.88
CA PHE A 90 9.30 3.23 -5.05
C PHE A 90 8.44 2.05 -5.57
N LEU A 91 9.01 0.85 -5.63
CA LEU A 91 8.30 -0.36 -6.05
C LEU A 91 7.20 -0.77 -5.06
N ALA A 92 7.46 -0.69 -3.76
CA ALA A 92 6.47 -1.01 -2.72
C ALA A 92 5.26 -0.05 -2.80
N ILE A 93 5.54 1.24 -2.99
CA ILE A 93 4.50 2.26 -3.14
C ILE A 93 3.75 2.10 -4.46
N TYR A 94 4.42 1.71 -5.55
CA TYR A 94 3.75 1.39 -6.81
C TYR A 94 2.69 0.30 -6.63
N PHE A 95 3.01 -0.79 -5.94
CA PHE A 95 2.03 -1.83 -5.66
C PHE A 95 0.88 -1.33 -4.78
N GLU A 96 1.18 -0.57 -3.73
CA GLU A 96 0.17 -0.02 -2.83
C GLU A 96 -0.76 0.99 -3.55
N LYS A 97 -0.20 1.87 -4.39
CA LYS A 97 -0.96 2.79 -5.25
C LYS A 97 -1.99 2.05 -6.10
N ASN A 98 -1.58 0.97 -6.78
CA ASN A 98 -2.48 0.19 -7.63
C ASN A 98 -3.65 -0.44 -6.84
N VAL A 99 -3.44 -0.81 -5.57
CA VAL A 99 -4.51 -1.30 -4.70
C VAL A 99 -5.54 -0.20 -4.46
N TRP A 100 -5.09 1.00 -4.09
CA TRP A 100 -5.99 2.10 -3.77
C TRP A 100 -6.70 2.67 -4.99
N GLU A 101 -6.06 2.70 -6.17
CA GLU A 101 -6.75 3.04 -7.42
C GLU A 101 -7.84 2.01 -7.76
N ASN A 102 -7.55 0.72 -7.61
CA ASN A 102 -8.57 -0.32 -7.80
C ASN A 102 -9.72 -0.17 -6.80
N MET A 103 -9.42 0.14 -5.54
CA MET A 103 -10.44 0.43 -4.53
C MET A 103 -11.33 1.60 -4.94
N TYR A 104 -10.77 2.68 -5.48
CA TYR A 104 -11.56 3.78 -6.06
C TYR A 104 -12.46 3.30 -7.19
N TRP A 105 -11.95 2.50 -8.13
CA TRP A 105 -12.76 2.04 -9.26
C TRP A 105 -13.92 1.12 -8.86
N ILE A 106 -13.74 0.33 -7.81
CA ILE A 106 -14.74 -0.61 -7.27
C ILE A 106 -15.79 0.13 -6.43
N THR A 107 -15.33 0.98 -5.51
CA THR A 107 -16.21 1.63 -4.52
C THR A 107 -16.72 3.00 -4.95
N LYS A 108 -16.13 3.58 -6.00
CA LYS A 108 -16.34 4.97 -6.45
C LYS A 108 -16.10 6.02 -5.35
N THR A 109 -15.38 5.66 -4.29
CA THR A 109 -15.07 6.55 -3.16
C THR A 109 -13.78 7.32 -3.46
N GLU A 110 -13.88 8.62 -3.72
CA GLU A 110 -12.79 9.50 -4.17
C GLU A 110 -11.59 9.53 -3.22
N GLU A 111 -11.81 9.30 -1.93
CA GLU A 111 -10.74 9.29 -0.94
C GLU A 111 -9.74 8.17 -1.20
N PHE A 112 -10.14 7.02 -1.74
CA PHE A 112 -9.18 5.99 -2.16
C PHE A 112 -8.24 6.46 -3.27
N LYS A 113 -8.75 7.27 -4.21
CA LYS A 113 -7.91 7.90 -5.23
C LYS A 113 -6.93 8.88 -4.57
N SER A 114 -7.41 9.67 -3.62
CA SER A 114 -6.54 10.57 -2.85
C SER A 114 -5.42 9.81 -2.13
N VAL A 115 -5.69 8.63 -1.54
CA VAL A 115 -4.64 7.78 -0.95
C VAL A 115 -3.56 7.44 -1.98
N ALA A 116 -3.96 7.00 -3.17
CA ALA A 116 -3.05 6.64 -4.25
C ALA A 116 -2.17 7.83 -4.67
N ASP A 117 -2.79 9.00 -4.85
CA ASP A 117 -2.13 10.23 -5.28
C ASP A 117 -1.11 10.71 -4.22
N TRP A 118 -1.50 10.73 -2.95
CA TRP A 118 -0.63 11.14 -1.84
C TRP A 118 0.54 10.18 -1.63
N LEU A 119 0.30 8.87 -1.73
CA LEU A 119 1.39 7.87 -1.67
C LEU A 119 2.38 8.07 -2.82
N TRP A 120 1.87 8.26 -4.04
CA TRP A 120 2.71 8.44 -5.22
C TRP A 120 3.56 9.71 -5.14
N LEU A 121 2.96 10.83 -4.75
CA LEU A 121 3.68 12.08 -4.50
C LEU A 121 4.68 11.93 -3.34
N GLY A 122 4.29 11.24 -2.27
CA GLY A 122 5.17 10.93 -1.15
C GLY A 122 6.41 10.13 -1.55
N ALA A 123 6.27 9.15 -2.44
CA ALA A 123 7.39 8.38 -3.00
C ALA A 123 8.38 9.25 -3.78
N LEU A 124 7.88 10.19 -4.57
CA LEU A 124 8.72 11.10 -5.36
C LEU A 124 9.47 12.10 -4.48
N LEU A 125 8.88 12.50 -3.34
CA LEU A 125 9.41 13.52 -2.43
C LEU A 125 10.08 12.92 -1.19
N LEU A 126 10.36 11.62 -1.19
CA LEU A 126 10.77 10.84 -0.02
C LEU A 126 12.14 11.24 0.55
N ILE A 127 12.98 11.90 -0.26
CA ILE A 127 14.29 12.44 0.14
C ILE A 127 14.14 13.58 1.17
N VAL A 128 12.96 14.20 1.26
CA VAL A 128 12.67 15.34 2.14
C VAL A 128 11.66 14.91 3.20
N LEU A 129 11.69 15.54 4.38
CA LEU A 129 10.66 15.41 5.43
C LEU A 129 9.23 15.52 4.88
N VAL A 130 9.05 16.23 3.77
CA VAL A 130 7.80 16.33 3.01
C VAL A 130 7.21 14.96 2.66
N GLY A 131 8.02 13.98 2.22
CA GLY A 131 7.53 12.65 1.89
C GLY A 131 6.84 11.94 3.06
N ALA A 132 7.37 12.10 4.28
CA ALA A 132 6.77 11.52 5.49
C ALA A 132 5.41 12.17 5.83
N ILE A 133 5.29 13.48 5.62
CA ILE A 133 4.02 14.21 5.81
C ILE A 133 2.98 13.73 4.80
N LEU A 134 3.35 13.59 3.52
CA LEU A 134 2.45 13.11 2.47
C LEU A 134 2.02 11.65 2.71
N TRP A 135 2.92 10.81 3.22
CA TRP A 135 2.57 9.45 3.64
C TRP A 135 1.53 9.46 4.77
N LEU A 136 1.68 10.33 5.78
CA LEU A 136 0.70 10.45 6.86
C LEU A 136 -0.66 10.94 6.33
N LEU A 137 -0.67 11.92 5.41
CA LEU A 137 -1.89 12.35 4.74
C LEU A 137 -2.57 11.19 4.02
N ALA A 138 -1.83 10.36 3.28
CA ALA A 138 -2.39 9.18 2.64
C ALA A 138 -3.08 8.24 3.64
N ARG A 139 -2.49 8.02 4.82
CA ARG A 139 -3.10 7.19 5.86
C ARG A 139 -4.38 7.79 6.46
N ILE A 140 -4.43 9.12 6.59
CA ILE A 140 -5.66 9.82 7.02
C ILE A 140 -6.76 9.62 5.96
N TYR A 141 -6.47 9.86 4.68
CA TYR A 141 -7.42 9.63 3.59
C TYR A 141 -7.86 8.17 3.51
N GLN A 142 -6.98 7.21 3.80
CA GLN A 142 -7.31 5.79 3.82
C GLN A 142 -8.36 5.47 4.89
N ILE A 143 -8.24 6.06 6.08
CA ILE A 143 -9.22 5.90 7.16
C ILE A 143 -10.58 6.49 6.72
N ILE A 144 -10.57 7.70 6.15
CA ILE A 144 -11.78 8.36 5.65
C ILE A 144 -12.43 7.53 4.53
N ALA A 145 -11.64 7.00 3.61
CA ALA A 145 -12.12 6.18 2.49
C ALA A 145 -12.85 4.92 2.98
N PHE A 146 -12.27 4.18 3.92
CA PHE A 146 -12.93 3.02 4.51
C PHE A 146 -14.17 3.38 5.34
N SER A 147 -14.28 4.61 5.83
CA SER A 147 -15.48 5.08 6.54
C SER A 147 -16.61 5.48 5.58
N LYS A 148 -16.27 5.96 4.37
CA LYS A 148 -17.22 6.45 3.37
C LYS A 148 -17.62 5.40 2.33
N MET A 149 -16.96 4.24 2.32
CA MET A 149 -17.23 3.19 1.36
C MET A 149 -18.71 2.73 1.42
N PRO A 150 -19.35 2.43 0.28
CA PRO A 150 -20.72 1.94 0.24
C PRO A 150 -20.83 0.55 0.88
N ILE A 151 -22.02 0.24 1.42
CA ILE A 151 -22.29 -1.04 2.11
C ILE A 151 -22.25 -2.23 1.14
N SER A 152 -22.65 -2.01 -0.11
CA SER A 152 -22.58 -2.98 -1.20
C SER A 152 -21.80 -2.38 -2.36
N VAL A 153 -20.93 -3.19 -2.95
CA VAL A 153 -20.20 -2.88 -4.17
C VAL A 153 -20.74 -3.78 -5.28
N GLU A 154 -21.08 -3.19 -6.43
CA GLU A 154 -21.45 -3.99 -7.59
C GLU A 154 -20.22 -4.76 -8.08
N PRO A 155 -20.33 -6.07 -8.35
CA PRO A 155 -19.26 -6.78 -9.04
C PRO A 155 -18.96 -6.07 -10.35
N ARG A 156 -17.68 -5.94 -10.72
CA ARG A 156 -17.32 -5.42 -12.03
C ARG A 156 -18.03 -6.30 -13.06
N LYS A 157 -19.04 -5.77 -13.77
CA LYS A 157 -19.68 -6.47 -14.90
C LYS A 157 -18.55 -6.91 -15.84
N GLU A 158 -18.36 -8.21 -16.00
CA GLU A 158 -17.55 -8.71 -17.11
C GLU A 158 -18.23 -8.17 -18.36
N ILE A 159 -17.46 -7.46 -19.18
CA ILE A 159 -17.96 -7.00 -20.47
C ILE A 159 -18.18 -8.27 -21.28
N ASP A 160 -19.43 -8.69 -21.45
CA ASP A 160 -19.75 -9.71 -22.42
C ASP A 160 -19.46 -9.11 -23.80
N VAL A 161 -18.33 -9.52 -24.34
CA VAL A 161 -17.84 -9.09 -25.65
C VAL A 161 -18.92 -9.37 -26.70
N ASN A 162 -19.71 -10.44 -26.54
CA ASN A 162 -20.79 -10.79 -27.46
C ASN A 162 -21.98 -9.82 -27.35
N GLU A 163 -22.30 -9.34 -26.16
CA GLU A 163 -23.33 -8.31 -25.94
C GLU A 163 -22.91 -6.96 -26.58
N TYR A 164 -21.63 -6.59 -26.45
CA TYR A 164 -21.09 -5.35 -27.02
C TYR A 164 -20.96 -5.36 -28.54
N PHE A 165 -20.62 -6.52 -29.12
CA PHE A 165 -20.49 -6.69 -30.57
C PHE A 165 -21.76 -7.22 -31.24
N GLY A 166 -22.85 -7.42 -30.48
CA GLY A 166 -24.13 -7.92 -31.00
C GLY A 166 -24.03 -9.32 -31.63
N VAL A 167 -23.06 -10.13 -31.22
CA VAL A 167 -22.86 -11.49 -31.74
C VAL A 167 -23.77 -12.42 -30.96
N VAL A 168 -25.02 -12.52 -31.40
CA VAL A 168 -25.97 -13.52 -30.91
C VAL A 168 -25.64 -14.85 -31.62
N ASN A 169 -25.32 -15.89 -30.86
CA ASN A 169 -25.20 -17.26 -31.38
C ASN A 169 -26.54 -17.78 -31.88
#